data_AF-A0A962XWQ8-F1
#
_entry.id   AF-A0A962XWQ8-F1
#
_cell.length_a   1.000
_cell.length_b   1.000
_cell.length_c   1.000
_cell.angle_alpha   90.00
_cell.angle_beta   90.00
_cell.angle_gamma   90.00
#
_symmetry.space_group_name_H-M   'P 1'
#
loop_
_entity.id
_entity.type
_entity.pdbx_description
1 polymer ?
#
loop_
_entity_poly.entity_id
_entity_poly.type
_entity_poly.pdbx_seq_one_letter_code
_entity_poly.pdbx_strand_id
1 'polypeptide(L)'
;MSDLQRQVLDALLDHPEGEHPNAFSRLKEPPGPPTLKHLREWTDRLAKLDAILDPRPLLVDIPYTKIRQFAAEATALETGDLRDVCRPGRRHTLLLCLLHQTQTETRDQLVEMFIRTMRRTRNRSVERLHAMHDNQRRIEEALLGVFGQVLQHADTTEDDQDLGRNIRQLLAEQGGIGSLGAQFHAVTAFHNDNYLPLLWPIHSNHRSALFRLLDLLTLESSTRDTRLLEALDVVRQHPHSRRRALNVSLDLGFASQRWQAFVQKG
;
A
#
# COMPACT_ATOMS: atom_id res chain seq x y z
N MET A 1 32.56 -4.68 18.81
CA MET A 1 31.42 -4.37 19.68
C MET A 1 31.92 -3.59 20.89
N SER A 2 31.35 -2.41 21.16
CA SER A 2 31.72 -1.55 22.30
C SER A 2 31.03 -2.01 23.60
N ASP A 3 31.46 -1.48 24.74
CA ASP A 3 30.85 -1.81 26.03
C ASP A 3 29.40 -1.30 26.14
N LEU A 4 29.08 -0.16 25.54
CA LEU A 4 27.69 0.33 25.45
C LEU A 4 26.80 -0.66 24.68
N GLN A 5 27.28 -1.19 23.56
CA GLN A 5 26.52 -2.18 22.77
C GLN A 5 26.30 -3.48 23.55
N ARG A 6 27.29 -3.92 24.34
CA ARG A 6 27.15 -5.08 25.23
C ARG A 6 26.10 -4.84 26.30
N GLN A 7 26.12 -3.68 26.95
CA GLN A 7 25.13 -3.30 27.96
C GLN A 7 23.71 -3.26 27.39
N VAL A 8 23.53 -2.72 26.19
CA VAL A 8 22.23 -2.72 25.49
C VAL A 8 21.72 -4.14 25.25
N LEU A 9 22.60 -5.05 24.81
CA LEU A 9 22.22 -6.46 24.60
C LEU A 9 21.90 -7.17 25.91
N ASP A 10 22.71 -6.96 26.96
CA ASP A 10 22.45 -7.56 28.27
C ASP A 10 21.11 -7.05 28.86
N ALA A 11 20.78 -5.77 28.65
CA ALA A 11 19.50 -5.18 29.09
C ALA A 11 18.26 -5.82 28.43
N LEU A 12 18.40 -6.52 27.30
CA LEU A 12 17.29 -7.29 26.71
C LEU A 12 16.83 -8.43 27.62
N LEU A 13 17.73 -8.95 28.44
CA LEU A 13 17.46 -10.04 29.36
C LEU A 13 16.93 -9.54 30.70
N ASP A 14 16.89 -8.23 30.95
CA ASP A 14 16.41 -7.65 32.21
C ASP A 14 14.89 -7.68 32.33
N HIS A 15 14.41 -7.63 33.57
CA HIS A 15 12.99 -7.57 33.91
C HIS A 15 12.75 -6.29 34.70
N PRO A 16 12.49 -5.14 34.05
CA PRO A 16 12.04 -3.97 34.77
C PRO A 16 10.69 -4.28 35.44
N GLU A 17 10.51 -3.83 36.69
CA GLU A 17 9.32 -4.15 37.50
C GLU A 17 8.02 -3.82 36.73
N GLY A 18 7.17 -4.82 36.53
CA GLY A 18 5.87 -4.67 35.87
C GLY A 18 5.85 -4.91 34.35
N GLU A 19 6.99 -5.10 33.69
CA GLU A 19 7.02 -5.44 32.25
C GLU A 19 7.09 -6.96 32.01
N HIS A 20 5.93 -7.56 31.77
CA HIS A 20 5.81 -8.92 31.23
C HIS A 20 5.09 -8.91 29.87
N PRO A 21 5.64 -9.53 28.81
CA PRO A 21 6.96 -10.17 28.74
C PRO A 21 8.13 -9.16 28.67
N ASN A 22 9.34 -9.61 29.01
CA ASN A 22 10.57 -8.81 28.91
C ASN A 22 10.98 -8.52 27.44
N ALA A 23 11.99 -7.68 27.24
CA ALA A 23 12.41 -7.27 25.90
C ALA A 23 12.85 -8.44 25.01
N PHE A 24 13.62 -9.40 25.54
CA PHE A 24 14.03 -10.61 24.82
C PHE A 24 12.83 -11.44 24.36
N SER A 25 11.89 -11.72 25.24
CA SER A 25 10.66 -12.45 24.91
C SER A 25 9.82 -11.70 23.89
N ARG A 26 9.76 -10.36 23.95
CA ARG A 26 9.09 -9.55 22.92
C ARG A 26 9.73 -9.72 21.55
N LEU A 27 11.05 -9.94 21.43
CA LEU A 27 11.70 -10.20 20.13
C LEU A 27 11.10 -11.42 19.41
N LYS A 28 10.58 -12.40 20.16
CA LYS A 28 10.07 -13.67 19.64
C LYS A 28 8.59 -13.62 19.24
N GLU A 29 7.90 -12.51 19.47
CA GLU A 29 6.47 -12.38 19.15
C GLU A 29 6.19 -12.46 17.64
N PRO A 30 5.24 -13.31 17.21
CA PRO A 30 4.85 -13.41 15.80
C PRO A 30 3.91 -12.27 15.39
N PRO A 31 3.87 -11.91 14.09
CA PRO A 31 2.94 -10.91 13.57
C PRO A 31 1.49 -11.35 13.73
N GLY A 32 0.62 -10.38 14.01
CA GLY A 32 -0.82 -10.55 13.84
C GLY A 32 -1.25 -10.59 12.36
N PRO A 33 -2.53 -10.88 12.06
CA PRO A 33 -3.05 -10.91 10.70
C PRO A 33 -2.90 -9.56 9.99
N PRO A 34 -2.79 -9.52 8.65
CA PRO A 34 -2.55 -8.30 7.87
C PRO A 34 -3.79 -7.39 7.86
N THR A 35 -4.00 -6.65 8.95
CA THR A 35 -5.03 -5.63 9.13
C THR A 35 -4.37 -4.27 9.30
N LEU A 36 -5.12 -3.18 9.12
CA LEU A 36 -4.58 -1.83 9.33
C LEU A 36 -4.08 -1.63 10.77
N LYS A 37 -4.72 -2.27 11.75
CA LYS A 37 -4.30 -2.24 13.15
C LYS A 37 -2.92 -2.90 13.30
N HIS A 38 -2.77 -4.15 12.85
CA HIS A 38 -1.49 -4.84 12.96
C HIS A 38 -0.41 -4.19 12.10
N LEU A 39 -0.73 -3.62 10.93
CA LEU A 39 0.24 -2.86 10.15
C LEU A 39 0.86 -1.72 10.97
N ARG A 40 0.04 -0.97 11.73
CA ARG A 40 0.53 0.10 12.62
C ARG A 40 1.37 -0.47 13.76
N GLU A 41 0.87 -1.47 14.47
CA GLU A 41 1.56 -2.12 15.58
C GLU A 41 2.91 -2.71 15.16
N TRP A 42 2.97 -3.34 13.98
CA TRP A 42 4.21 -3.91 13.45
C TRP A 42 5.18 -2.85 12.93
N THR A 43 4.67 -1.72 12.45
CA THR A 43 5.49 -0.54 12.11
C THR A 43 6.09 0.06 13.38
N ASP A 44 5.31 0.18 14.46
CA ASP A 44 5.79 0.60 15.79
C ASP A 44 6.85 -0.36 16.33
N ARG A 45 6.62 -1.67 16.18
CA ARG A 45 7.57 -2.72 16.56
C ARG A 45 8.89 -2.55 15.81
N LEU A 46 8.86 -2.38 14.48
CA LEU A 46 10.09 -2.20 13.69
C LEU A 46 10.90 -0.99 14.18
N ALA A 47 10.24 0.15 14.40
CA ALA A 47 10.92 1.34 14.93
C ALA A 47 11.58 1.09 16.29
N LYS A 48 10.92 0.35 17.19
CA LYS A 48 11.49 -0.05 18.49
C LYS A 48 12.67 -1.00 18.32
N LEU A 49 12.57 -1.99 17.44
CA LEU A 49 13.64 -2.95 17.16
C LEU A 49 14.88 -2.27 16.59
N ASP A 50 14.69 -1.34 15.65
CA ASP A 50 15.78 -0.58 15.04
C ASP A 50 16.46 0.38 16.03
N ALA A 51 15.71 0.86 17.03
CA ALA A 51 16.25 1.71 18.09
C ALA A 51 17.11 0.96 19.13
N ILE A 52 17.02 -0.38 19.20
CA ILE A 52 17.85 -1.19 20.12
C ILE A 52 19.32 -1.07 19.71
N LEU A 53 19.63 -1.55 18.51
CA LEU A 53 21.00 -1.61 17.98
C LEU A 53 20.92 -1.92 16.48
N ASP A 54 21.82 -1.36 15.69
CA ASP A 54 22.06 -1.83 14.32
C ASP A 54 23.06 -3.00 14.33
N PRO A 55 22.63 -4.25 14.08
CA PRO A 55 23.50 -5.41 14.11
C PRO A 55 24.35 -5.56 12.85
N ARG A 56 24.02 -4.88 11.73
CA ARG A 56 24.66 -5.11 10.42
C ARG A 56 26.17 -4.86 10.44
N PRO A 57 26.69 -3.75 11.02
CA PRO A 57 28.14 -3.51 11.06
C PRO A 57 28.89 -4.53 11.93
N LEU A 58 28.21 -5.16 12.89
CA LEU A 58 28.81 -6.14 13.81
C LEU A 58 28.79 -7.57 13.25
N LEU A 59 28.03 -7.81 12.19
CA LEU A 59 27.84 -9.13 11.57
C LEU A 59 28.41 -9.22 10.14
N VAL A 60 29.09 -8.16 9.64
CA VAL A 60 29.53 -8.05 8.24
C VAL A 60 30.39 -9.23 7.74
N ASP A 61 31.25 -9.77 8.61
CA ASP A 61 32.15 -10.88 8.27
C ASP A 61 31.59 -12.26 8.61
N ILE A 62 30.36 -12.34 9.14
CA ILE A 62 29.74 -13.59 9.57
C ILE A 62 28.88 -14.15 8.43
N PRO A 63 29.10 -15.40 7.99
CA PRO A 63 28.26 -16.01 6.98
C PRO A 63 26.78 -16.04 7.38
N TYR A 64 25.89 -15.70 6.48
CA TYR A 64 24.44 -15.64 6.73
C TYR A 64 23.87 -16.95 7.32
N THR A 65 24.38 -18.10 6.88
CA THR A 65 23.98 -19.42 7.41
C THR A 65 24.29 -19.58 8.90
N LYS A 66 25.39 -18.99 9.38
CA LYS A 66 25.78 -18.99 10.79
C LYS A 66 24.94 -18.03 11.62
N ILE A 67 24.64 -16.85 11.08
CA ILE A 67 23.73 -15.88 11.72
C ILE A 67 22.38 -16.56 11.99
N ARG A 68 21.80 -17.19 10.95
CA ARG A 68 20.52 -17.90 11.06
C ARG A 68 20.58 -19.08 12.04
N GLN A 69 21.71 -19.81 12.07
CA GLN A 69 21.91 -20.91 13.04
C GLN A 69 21.88 -20.38 14.49
N PHE A 70 22.64 -19.33 14.78
CA PHE A 70 22.70 -18.75 16.13
C PHE A 70 21.40 -18.07 16.56
N ALA A 71 20.71 -17.41 15.63
CA ALA A 71 19.40 -16.85 15.90
C ALA A 71 18.33 -17.93 16.17
N ALA A 72 18.38 -19.06 15.46
CA ALA A 72 17.53 -20.22 15.76
C ALA A 72 17.86 -20.83 17.13
N GLU A 73 19.14 -20.95 17.49
CA GLU A 73 19.57 -21.35 18.83
C GLU A 73 19.03 -20.39 19.90
N ALA A 74 19.22 -19.08 19.73
CA ALA A 74 18.71 -18.07 20.64
C ALA A 74 17.17 -18.09 20.75
N THR A 75 16.46 -18.37 19.65
CA THR A 75 14.99 -18.49 19.64
C THR A 75 14.50 -19.70 20.44
N ALA A 76 15.27 -20.78 20.51
CA ALA A 76 14.91 -21.96 21.29
C ALA A 76 15.13 -21.78 22.80
N LEU A 77 15.95 -20.81 23.20
CA LEU A 77 16.28 -20.54 24.61
C LEU A 77 15.22 -19.65 25.29
N GLU A 78 15.08 -19.84 26.60
CA GLU A 78 14.41 -18.91 27.49
C GLU A 78 15.40 -17.86 28.04
N THR A 79 14.87 -16.81 28.68
CA THR A 79 15.70 -15.75 29.25
C THR A 79 16.69 -16.30 30.29
N GLY A 80 16.27 -17.29 31.09
CA GLY A 80 17.12 -17.95 32.08
C GLY A 80 18.31 -18.66 31.43
N ASP A 81 18.05 -19.48 30.42
CA ASP A 81 19.09 -20.22 29.71
C ASP A 81 20.14 -19.29 29.08
N LEU A 82 19.70 -18.16 28.52
CA LEU A 82 20.61 -17.16 27.96
C LEU A 82 21.45 -16.47 29.04
N ARG A 83 20.90 -16.23 30.24
CA ARG A 83 21.65 -15.69 31.38
C ARG A 83 22.71 -16.68 31.86
N ASP A 84 22.41 -17.98 31.80
CA ASP A 84 23.31 -19.07 32.22
C ASP A 84 24.47 -19.33 31.24
N VAL A 85 24.48 -18.69 30.06
CA VAL A 85 25.62 -18.74 29.13
C VAL A 85 26.83 -18.01 29.75
N CYS A 86 27.71 -18.76 30.41
CA CYS A 86 28.86 -18.24 31.16
C CYS A 86 29.87 -17.46 30.32
N ARG A 87 29.88 -17.60 28.98
CA ARG A 87 30.77 -16.86 28.08
C ARG A 87 30.02 -15.64 27.52
N PRO A 88 30.32 -14.40 27.97
CA PRO A 88 29.57 -13.22 27.55
C PRO A 88 29.59 -13.01 26.03
N GLY A 89 30.74 -13.25 25.40
CA GLY A 89 30.87 -13.16 23.94
C GLY A 89 29.91 -14.09 23.18
N ARG A 90 29.65 -15.31 23.69
CA ARG A 90 28.67 -16.21 23.07
C ARG A 90 27.24 -15.70 23.28
N ARG A 91 26.92 -15.26 24.50
CA ARG A 91 25.60 -14.69 24.83
C ARG A 91 25.27 -13.49 23.94
N HIS A 92 26.21 -12.55 23.80
CA HIS A 92 26.04 -11.39 22.93
C HIS A 92 25.88 -11.77 21.46
N THR A 93 26.64 -12.76 20.96
CA THR A 93 26.47 -13.26 19.58
C THR A 93 25.07 -13.83 19.35
N LEU A 94 24.54 -14.62 20.28
CA LEU A 94 23.20 -15.20 20.20
C LEU A 94 22.13 -14.09 20.15
N LEU A 95 22.20 -13.12 21.07
CA LEU A 95 21.29 -11.98 21.14
C LEU A 95 21.36 -11.10 19.88
N LEU A 96 22.56 -10.83 19.40
CA LEU A 96 22.79 -10.00 18.22
C LEU A 96 22.26 -10.67 16.95
N CYS A 97 22.49 -11.98 16.79
CA CYS A 97 21.96 -12.75 15.67
C CYS A 97 20.43 -12.81 15.72
N LEU A 98 19.84 -13.03 16.90
CA LEU A 98 18.39 -12.99 17.07
C LEU A 98 17.82 -11.62 16.69
N LEU A 99 18.39 -10.53 17.21
CA LEU A 99 17.93 -9.18 16.90
C LEU A 99 17.98 -8.92 15.40
N HIS A 100 19.07 -9.29 14.72
CA HIS A 100 19.19 -9.16 13.27
C HIS A 100 18.12 -9.95 12.51
N GLN A 101 17.88 -11.21 12.90
CA GLN A 101 16.86 -12.04 12.28
C GLN A 101 15.46 -11.46 12.52
N THR A 102 15.13 -11.06 13.75
CA THR A 102 13.84 -10.44 14.08
C THR A 102 13.63 -9.12 13.32
N GLN A 103 14.65 -8.27 13.21
CA GLN A 103 14.62 -7.03 12.43
C GLN A 103 14.37 -7.31 10.93
N THR A 104 14.97 -8.36 10.39
CA THR A 104 14.82 -8.77 8.98
C THR A 104 13.41 -9.34 8.73
N GLU A 105 12.98 -10.30 9.55
CA GLU A 105 11.65 -10.92 9.43
C GLU A 105 10.52 -9.91 9.62
N THR A 106 10.69 -8.95 10.55
CA THR A 106 9.70 -7.87 10.76
C THR A 106 9.57 -7.00 9.52
N ARG A 107 10.68 -6.67 8.84
CA ARG A 107 10.65 -5.93 7.56
C ARG A 107 9.96 -6.73 6.46
N ASP A 108 10.30 -8.01 6.29
CA ASP A 108 9.68 -8.87 5.27
C ASP A 108 8.17 -8.99 5.47
N GLN A 109 7.73 -9.17 6.72
CA GLN A 109 6.31 -9.22 7.07
C GLN A 109 5.61 -7.90 6.78
N LEU A 110 6.23 -6.76 7.09
CA LEU A 110 5.67 -5.44 6.77
C LEU A 110 5.55 -5.21 5.27
N VAL A 111 6.55 -5.63 4.49
CA VAL A 111 6.51 -5.58 3.02
C VAL A 111 5.37 -6.44 2.48
N GLU A 112 5.19 -7.66 2.99
CA GLU A 112 4.07 -8.52 2.60
C GLU A 112 2.71 -7.90 2.96
N MET A 113 2.58 -7.30 4.15
CA MET A 113 1.37 -6.57 4.55
C MET A 113 1.10 -5.37 3.64
N PHE A 114 2.13 -4.62 3.26
CA PHE A 114 2.04 -3.51 2.31
C PHE A 114 1.52 -3.99 0.95
N ILE A 115 2.13 -5.04 0.38
CA ILE A 115 1.73 -5.62 -0.92
C ILE A 115 0.28 -6.09 -0.88
N ARG A 116 -0.12 -6.81 0.19
CA ARG A 116 -1.51 -7.25 0.37
C ARG A 116 -2.48 -6.07 0.46
N THR A 117 -2.09 -5.00 1.14
CA THR A 117 -2.91 -3.78 1.26
C THR A 117 -3.12 -3.11 -0.10
N MET A 118 -2.07 -3.02 -0.92
CA MET A 118 -2.16 -2.49 -2.29
C MET A 118 -3.04 -3.36 -3.19
N ARG A 119 -2.88 -4.69 -3.14
CA ARG A 119 -3.74 -5.64 -3.88
C ARG A 119 -5.20 -5.52 -3.48
N ARG A 120 -5.51 -5.46 -2.18
CA ARG A 120 -6.89 -5.27 -1.69
C ARG A 120 -7.49 -3.94 -2.15
N THR A 121 -6.69 -2.87 -2.16
CA THR A 121 -7.14 -1.55 -2.65
C THR A 121 -7.54 -1.62 -4.12
N ARG A 122 -6.70 -2.25 -4.95
CA ARG A 122 -7.02 -2.50 -6.36
C ARG A 122 -8.26 -3.38 -6.51
N ASN A 123 -8.32 -4.53 -5.85
CA ASN A 123 -9.43 -5.46 -6.01
C ASN A 123 -10.76 -4.81 -5.61
N ARG A 124 -10.81 -4.10 -4.48
CA ARG A 124 -12.01 -3.35 -4.06
C ARG A 124 -12.40 -2.24 -5.05
N SER A 125 -11.44 -1.60 -5.71
CA SER A 125 -11.75 -0.60 -6.74
C SER A 125 -12.37 -1.23 -7.99
N VAL A 126 -11.91 -2.42 -8.37
CA VAL A 126 -12.47 -3.21 -9.48
C VAL A 126 -13.86 -3.75 -9.12
N GLU A 127 -14.03 -4.30 -7.92
CA GLU A 127 -15.34 -4.75 -7.41
C GLU A 127 -16.35 -3.59 -7.39
N ARG A 128 -15.93 -2.41 -6.93
CA ARG A 128 -16.78 -1.21 -6.92
C ARG A 128 -17.14 -0.75 -8.33
N LEU A 129 -16.21 -0.87 -9.29
CA LEU A 129 -16.47 -0.58 -10.69
C LEU A 129 -17.52 -1.53 -11.27
N HIS A 130 -17.37 -2.83 -11.04
CA HIS A 130 -18.35 -3.82 -11.51
C HIS A 130 -19.73 -3.57 -10.90
N ALA A 131 -19.81 -3.28 -9.60
CA ALA A 131 -21.08 -2.92 -8.96
C ALA A 131 -21.70 -1.64 -9.52
N MET A 132 -20.89 -0.66 -9.94
CA MET A 132 -21.35 0.54 -10.63
C MET A 132 -21.93 0.20 -12.01
N HIS A 133 -21.22 -0.59 -12.82
CA HIS A 133 -21.72 -1.05 -14.12
C HIS A 133 -23.04 -1.83 -13.98
N ASP A 134 -23.14 -2.73 -13.01
CA ASP A 134 -24.36 -3.49 -12.74
C ASP A 134 -25.55 -2.58 -12.41
N ASN A 135 -25.32 -1.52 -11.62
CA ASN A 135 -26.35 -0.53 -11.31
C ASN A 135 -26.68 0.40 -12.49
N GLN A 136 -25.73 0.57 -13.42
CA GLN A 136 -25.84 1.43 -14.60
C GLN A 136 -26.46 0.73 -15.81
N ARG A 137 -26.58 -0.60 -15.84
CA ARG A 137 -27.20 -1.34 -16.97
C ARG A 137 -28.56 -0.77 -17.39
N ARG A 138 -29.42 -0.45 -16.42
CA ARG A 138 -30.75 0.12 -16.69
C ARG A 138 -30.67 1.49 -17.37
N ILE A 139 -29.66 2.30 -16.98
CA ILE A 139 -29.42 3.62 -17.56
C ILE A 139 -28.87 3.46 -18.98
N GLU A 140 -27.95 2.51 -19.19
CA GLU A 140 -27.43 2.16 -20.52
C GLU A 140 -28.53 1.67 -21.46
N GLU A 141 -29.38 0.75 -21.02
CA GLU A 141 -30.54 0.26 -21.77
C GLU A 141 -31.51 1.40 -22.13
N ALA A 142 -31.78 2.30 -21.19
CA ALA A 142 -32.61 3.47 -21.45
C ALA A 142 -31.98 4.40 -22.51
N LEU A 143 -30.69 4.74 -22.37
CA LEU A 143 -29.97 5.58 -23.32
C LEU A 143 -29.89 4.93 -24.72
N LEU A 144 -29.67 3.61 -24.79
CA LEU A 144 -29.71 2.86 -26.05
C LEU A 144 -31.12 2.86 -26.67
N GLY A 145 -32.16 2.78 -25.86
CA GLY A 145 -33.55 2.91 -26.31
C GLY A 145 -33.85 4.28 -26.91
N VAL A 146 -33.36 5.36 -26.30
CA VAL A 146 -33.46 6.72 -26.85
C VAL A 146 -32.70 6.81 -28.18
N PHE A 147 -31.48 6.27 -28.24
CA PHE A 147 -30.68 6.26 -29.47
C PHE A 147 -31.36 5.45 -30.58
N GLY A 148 -31.98 4.32 -30.26
CA GLY A 148 -32.74 3.51 -31.22
C GLY A 148 -33.92 4.28 -31.83
N GLN A 149 -34.63 5.10 -31.05
CA GLN A 149 -35.70 5.95 -31.55
C GLN A 149 -35.17 7.09 -32.43
N VAL A 150 -34.00 7.65 -32.11
CA VAL A 150 -33.32 8.62 -32.99
C VAL A 150 -32.99 7.99 -34.34
N LEU A 151 -32.46 6.76 -34.36
CA LEU A 151 -32.17 6.04 -35.60
C LEU A 151 -33.45 5.78 -36.44
N GLN A 152 -34.57 5.43 -35.79
CA GLN A 152 -35.85 5.26 -36.48
C GLN A 152 -36.36 6.56 -37.10
N HIS A 153 -36.24 7.69 -36.40
CA HIS A 153 -36.60 8.99 -36.97
C HIS A 153 -35.71 9.39 -38.15
N ALA A 154 -34.41 9.06 -38.09
CA ALA A 154 -33.48 9.32 -39.19
C ALA A 154 -33.74 8.43 -40.42
N ASP A 155 -34.30 7.24 -40.24
CA ASP A 155 -34.65 6.32 -41.34
C ASP A 155 -35.99 6.67 -42.00
N THR A 156 -36.87 7.37 -41.29
CA THR A 156 -38.25 7.68 -41.76
C THR A 156 -38.42 9.03 -42.43
N THR A 157 -37.48 9.96 -42.26
CA THR A 157 -37.53 11.27 -42.91
C THR A 157 -36.18 11.64 -43.49
N GLU A 158 -36.18 12.10 -44.74
CA GLU A 158 -35.00 12.70 -45.38
C GLU A 158 -34.94 14.23 -45.12
N ASP A 159 -35.96 14.81 -44.48
CA ASP A 159 -35.98 16.24 -44.12
C ASP A 159 -35.32 16.48 -42.75
N ASP A 160 -34.16 17.13 -42.79
CA ASP A 160 -33.38 17.53 -41.61
C ASP A 160 -34.16 18.40 -40.61
N GLN A 161 -35.09 19.24 -41.07
CA GLN A 161 -35.88 20.09 -40.17
C GLN A 161 -36.86 19.27 -39.34
N ASP A 162 -37.54 18.32 -39.97
CA ASP A 162 -38.48 17.43 -39.30
C ASP A 162 -37.76 16.45 -38.39
N LEU A 163 -36.60 15.92 -38.83
CA LEU A 163 -35.72 15.12 -37.98
C LEU A 163 -35.31 15.89 -36.71
N GLY A 164 -34.85 17.13 -36.88
CA GLY A 164 -34.44 17.98 -35.75
C GLY A 164 -35.56 18.27 -34.75
N ARG A 165 -36.81 18.44 -35.22
CA ARG A 165 -37.99 18.60 -34.35
C ARG A 165 -38.30 17.30 -33.60
N ASN A 166 -38.33 16.17 -34.31
CA ASN A 166 -38.61 14.86 -33.73
C ASN A 166 -37.58 14.48 -32.65
N ILE A 167 -36.29 14.69 -32.91
CA ILE A 167 -35.24 14.46 -31.91
C ILE A 167 -35.42 15.36 -30.68
N ARG A 168 -35.72 16.65 -30.85
CA ARG A 168 -35.94 17.53 -29.69
C ARG A 168 -37.14 17.12 -28.85
N GLN A 169 -38.22 16.69 -29.49
CA GLN A 169 -39.40 16.20 -28.80
C GLN A 169 -39.09 14.91 -28.02
N LEU A 170 -38.46 13.94 -28.67
CA LEU A 170 -38.01 12.69 -28.04
C LEU A 170 -37.14 12.96 -26.80
N LEU A 171 -36.14 13.83 -26.93
CA LEU A 171 -35.26 14.17 -25.80
C LEU A 171 -36.04 14.84 -24.65
N ALA A 172 -37.05 15.65 -24.95
CA ALA A 172 -37.91 16.26 -23.93
C ALA A 172 -38.78 15.24 -23.21
N GLU A 173 -39.37 14.27 -23.94
CA GLU A 173 -40.17 13.17 -23.38
C GLU A 173 -39.35 12.27 -22.45
N GLN A 174 -38.05 12.12 -22.72
CA GLN A 174 -37.12 11.31 -21.91
C GLN A 174 -36.47 12.08 -20.76
N GLY A 175 -37.08 13.20 -20.32
CA GLY A 175 -36.63 13.98 -19.17
C GLY A 175 -35.64 15.11 -19.50
N GLY A 176 -35.42 15.38 -20.79
CA GLY A 176 -34.65 16.52 -21.30
C GLY A 176 -33.14 16.27 -21.43
N ILE A 177 -32.51 17.12 -22.24
CA ILE A 177 -31.07 17.06 -22.56
C ILE A 177 -30.19 17.08 -21.32
N GLY A 178 -30.53 17.88 -20.30
CA GLY A 178 -29.74 17.98 -19.07
C GLY A 178 -29.73 16.66 -18.28
N SER A 179 -30.87 15.99 -18.17
CA SER A 179 -31.01 14.71 -17.47
C SER A 179 -30.25 13.60 -18.21
N LEU A 180 -30.47 13.49 -19.52
CA LEU A 180 -29.79 12.50 -20.36
C LEU A 180 -28.28 12.74 -20.40
N GLY A 181 -27.84 14.00 -20.43
CA GLY A 181 -26.43 14.38 -20.34
C GLY A 181 -25.81 13.97 -19.00
N ALA A 182 -26.50 14.16 -17.88
CA ALA A 182 -26.04 13.71 -16.57
C ALA A 182 -25.94 12.17 -16.49
N GLN A 183 -26.91 11.45 -17.05
CA GLN A 183 -26.90 9.99 -17.14
C GLN A 183 -25.74 9.48 -18.01
N PHE A 184 -25.54 10.10 -19.18
CA PHE A 184 -24.42 9.80 -20.07
C PHE A 184 -23.07 10.05 -19.38
N HIS A 185 -22.91 11.18 -18.68
CA HIS A 185 -21.70 11.46 -17.91
C HIS A 185 -21.48 10.46 -16.76
N ALA A 186 -22.55 10.01 -16.10
CA ALA A 186 -22.44 9.00 -15.04
C ALA A 186 -21.93 7.66 -15.57
N VAL A 187 -22.41 7.22 -16.74
CA VAL A 187 -21.97 5.98 -17.41
C VAL A 187 -20.55 6.14 -17.96
N THR A 188 -20.24 7.29 -18.56
CA THR A 188 -18.95 7.50 -19.25
C THR A 188 -17.77 7.78 -18.34
N ALA A 189 -18.01 8.22 -17.09
CA ALA A 189 -16.96 8.51 -16.11
C ALA A 189 -16.02 7.33 -15.81
N PHE A 190 -16.45 6.10 -16.09
CA PHE A 190 -15.68 4.88 -15.79
C PHE A 190 -15.48 3.92 -16.97
N HIS A 191 -15.71 4.38 -18.21
CA HIS A 191 -15.48 3.57 -19.42
C HIS A 191 -14.07 2.98 -19.50
N ASN A 192 -13.93 1.86 -20.21
CA ASN A 192 -12.70 1.06 -20.39
C ASN A 192 -12.14 0.45 -19.10
N ASP A 193 -13.01 -0.07 -18.23
CA ASP A 193 -12.61 -0.70 -16.96
C ASP A 193 -11.69 0.19 -16.12
N ASN A 194 -11.96 1.50 -16.14
CA ASN A 194 -11.11 2.49 -15.49
C ASN A 194 -11.42 2.59 -13.99
N TYR A 195 -10.86 1.66 -13.22
CA TYR A 195 -10.98 1.66 -11.76
C TYR A 195 -10.10 2.71 -11.05
N LEU A 196 -9.20 3.40 -11.76
CA LEU A 196 -8.21 4.29 -11.15
C LEU A 196 -8.82 5.42 -10.29
N PRO A 197 -9.91 6.10 -10.72
CA PRO A 197 -10.57 7.12 -9.88
C PRO A 197 -11.17 6.55 -8.58
N LEU A 198 -11.45 5.25 -8.53
CA LEU A 198 -12.02 4.57 -7.37
C LEU A 198 -10.96 4.12 -6.35
N LEU A 199 -9.67 4.20 -6.69
CA LEU A 199 -8.59 3.82 -5.78
C LEU A 199 -8.49 4.75 -4.58
N TRP A 200 -8.61 6.06 -4.79
CA TRP A 200 -8.31 7.05 -3.74
C TRP A 200 -9.19 6.90 -2.49
N PRO A 201 -10.53 6.78 -2.58
CA PRO A 201 -11.38 6.60 -1.40
C PRO A 201 -11.05 5.35 -0.57
N ILE A 202 -10.48 4.32 -1.20
CA ILE A 202 -10.09 3.07 -0.53
C ILE A 202 -8.68 3.23 0.07
N HIS A 203 -7.76 3.81 -0.68
CA HIS A 203 -6.37 4.04 -0.30
C HIS A 203 -6.24 5.04 0.87
N SER A 204 -7.07 6.10 0.88
CA SER A 204 -7.01 7.17 1.90
C SER A 204 -7.10 6.64 3.33
N ASN A 205 -7.81 5.53 3.55
CA ASN A 205 -7.95 4.89 4.87
C ASN A 205 -6.64 4.30 5.41
N HIS A 206 -5.71 3.95 4.52
CA HIS A 206 -4.43 3.33 4.85
C HIS A 206 -3.25 4.28 4.69
N ARG A 207 -3.45 5.42 4.00
CA ARG A 207 -2.41 6.36 3.59
C ARG A 207 -1.40 6.66 4.70
N SER A 208 -1.86 7.10 5.87
CA SER A 208 -0.96 7.50 6.97
C SER A 208 -0.09 6.34 7.49
N ALA A 209 -0.67 5.14 7.61
CA ALA A 209 0.08 3.96 8.06
C ALA A 209 1.11 3.52 7.02
N LEU A 210 0.76 3.59 5.74
CA LEU A 210 1.67 3.22 4.64
C LEU A 210 2.84 4.20 4.53
N PHE A 211 2.60 5.52 4.64
CA PHE A 211 3.69 6.50 4.67
C PHE A 211 4.64 6.26 5.84
N ARG A 212 4.08 6.06 7.04
CA ARG A 212 4.89 5.78 8.23
C ARG A 212 5.77 4.53 8.06
N LEU A 213 5.23 3.49 7.42
CA LEU A 213 6.02 2.31 7.07
C LEU A 213 7.13 2.64 6.06
N LEU A 214 6.80 3.34 4.98
CA LEU A 214 7.77 3.76 3.96
C LEU A 214 8.90 4.62 4.55
N ASP A 215 8.64 5.35 5.62
CA ASP A 215 9.65 6.13 6.32
C ASP A 215 10.65 5.30 7.13
N LEU A 216 10.28 4.08 7.53
CA LEU A 216 11.17 3.14 8.23
C LEU A 216 11.94 2.21 7.27
N LEU A 217 11.43 2.03 6.05
CA LEU A 217 12.05 1.15 5.07
C LEU A 217 13.09 1.91 4.24
N THR A 218 14.29 1.33 4.15
CA THR A 218 15.28 1.72 3.14
C THR A 218 14.95 0.98 1.85
N LEU A 219 14.45 1.71 0.85
CA LEU A 219 14.09 1.14 -0.45
C LEU A 219 15.21 1.44 -1.45
N GLU A 220 15.68 0.39 -2.13
CA GLU A 220 16.74 0.47 -3.13
C GLU A 220 16.27 -0.18 -4.44
N SER A 221 16.79 0.32 -5.57
CA SER A 221 16.48 -0.28 -6.86
C SER A 221 17.36 -1.48 -7.10
N SER A 222 16.77 -2.60 -7.52
CA SER A 222 17.51 -3.76 -8.01
C SER A 222 17.99 -3.61 -9.46
N THR A 223 17.66 -2.48 -10.11
CA THR A 223 18.00 -2.18 -11.50
C THR A 223 18.63 -0.79 -11.61
N ARG A 224 19.06 -0.41 -12.83
CA ARG A 224 19.53 0.96 -13.11
C ARG A 224 18.38 1.97 -13.21
N ASP A 225 17.13 1.52 -13.28
CA ASP A 225 15.96 2.41 -13.32
C ASP A 225 15.62 2.87 -11.90
N THR A 226 15.72 4.17 -11.65
CA THR A 226 15.44 4.85 -10.38
C THR A 226 14.17 5.68 -10.40
N ARG A 227 13.47 5.78 -11.55
CA ARG A 227 12.35 6.69 -11.75
C ARG A 227 11.21 6.49 -10.76
N LEU A 228 10.94 5.23 -10.39
CA LEU A 228 9.94 4.89 -9.38
C LEU A 228 10.34 5.42 -7.98
N LEU A 229 11.62 5.31 -7.62
CA LEU A 229 12.12 5.80 -6.34
C LEU A 229 12.11 7.33 -6.30
N GLU A 230 12.50 7.99 -7.40
CA GLU A 230 12.41 9.45 -7.54
C GLU A 230 10.96 9.94 -7.37
N ALA A 231 10.01 9.28 -8.02
CA ALA A 231 8.59 9.60 -7.86
C ALA A 231 8.10 9.33 -6.42
N LEU A 232 8.57 8.26 -5.78
CA LEU A 232 8.24 7.94 -4.40
C LEU A 232 8.77 9.00 -3.43
N ASP A 233 10.00 9.48 -3.62
CA ASP A 233 10.59 10.53 -2.78
C ASP A 233 9.81 11.84 -2.86
N VAL A 234 9.36 12.23 -4.06
CA VAL A 234 8.47 13.40 -4.22
C VAL A 234 7.16 13.21 -3.45
N VAL A 235 6.58 12.02 -3.51
CA VAL A 235 5.35 11.70 -2.77
C VAL A 235 5.59 11.71 -1.25
N ARG A 236 6.74 11.24 -0.77
CA ARG A 236 7.16 11.25 0.65
C ARG A 236 7.40 12.66 1.19
N GLN A 237 7.81 13.60 0.35
CA GLN A 237 7.93 15.02 0.73
C GLN A 237 6.57 15.72 0.89
N HIS A 238 5.48 15.11 0.42
CA HIS A 238 4.13 15.68 0.44
C HIS A 238 3.10 14.79 1.18
N PRO A 239 3.38 14.29 2.40
CA PRO A 239 2.55 13.29 3.05
C PRO A 239 1.17 13.85 3.43
N HIS A 240 1.12 15.12 3.86
CA HIS A 240 -0.08 15.83 4.28
C HIS A 240 -0.69 16.75 3.21
N SER A 241 -0.13 16.77 2.00
CA SER A 241 -0.68 17.61 0.93
C SER A 241 -2.12 17.20 0.63
N ARG A 242 -3.01 18.20 0.59
CA ARG A 242 -4.40 18.06 0.15
C ARG A 242 -4.63 18.59 -1.26
N ARG A 243 -3.56 19.05 -1.93
CA ARG A 243 -3.63 19.55 -3.31
C ARG A 243 -3.90 18.40 -4.25
N ARG A 244 -4.71 18.66 -5.29
CA ARG A 244 -5.01 17.67 -6.34
C ARG A 244 -3.80 17.45 -7.25
N ALA A 245 -3.07 18.52 -7.57
CA ALA A 245 -1.87 18.48 -8.39
C ALA A 245 -0.62 18.90 -7.60
N LEU A 246 0.52 18.34 -7.99
CA LEU A 246 1.86 18.74 -7.57
C LEU A 246 2.58 19.36 -8.77
N ASN A 247 3.19 20.53 -8.58
CA ASN A 247 3.95 21.20 -9.64
C ASN A 247 5.36 20.60 -9.74
N VAL A 248 5.45 19.33 -10.16
CA VAL A 248 6.71 18.59 -10.26
C VAL A 248 6.77 17.88 -11.61
N SER A 249 7.94 17.93 -12.26
CA SER A 249 8.21 17.14 -13.46
C SER A 249 8.77 15.79 -13.04
N LEU A 250 8.08 14.72 -13.41
CA LEU A 250 8.48 13.33 -13.12
C LEU A 250 8.45 12.50 -14.41
N ASP A 251 9.47 11.69 -14.60
CA ASP A 251 9.47 10.66 -15.64
C ASP A 251 8.66 9.44 -15.16
N LEU A 252 7.43 9.34 -15.64
CA LEU A 252 6.51 8.24 -15.32
C LEU A 252 6.68 7.03 -16.26
N GLY A 253 7.83 6.89 -16.94
CA GLY A 253 8.11 5.80 -17.87
C GLY A 253 7.99 4.40 -17.28
N PHE A 254 8.06 4.25 -15.94
CA PHE A 254 7.81 2.99 -15.24
C PHE A 254 6.31 2.61 -15.18
N ALA A 255 5.41 3.57 -15.35
CA ALA A 255 3.96 3.36 -15.26
C ALA A 255 3.35 3.10 -16.64
N SER A 256 2.24 2.37 -16.69
CA SER A 256 1.51 2.17 -17.96
C SER A 256 0.90 3.47 -18.48
N GLN A 257 0.66 3.58 -19.79
CA GLN A 257 0.03 4.76 -20.41
C GLN A 257 -1.26 5.19 -19.71
N ARG A 258 -2.06 4.22 -19.24
CA ARG A 258 -3.29 4.49 -18.48
C ARG A 258 -3.01 5.20 -17.15
N TRP A 259 -1.99 4.77 -16.42
CA TRP A 259 -1.57 5.43 -15.17
C TRP A 259 -0.96 6.80 -15.43
N GLN A 260 -0.13 6.95 -16.47
CA GLN A 260 0.44 8.25 -16.86
C GLN A 260 -0.67 9.26 -17.16
N ALA A 261 -1.64 8.88 -17.99
CA ALA A 261 -2.78 9.73 -18.32
C ALA A 261 -3.64 10.07 -17.09
N PHE A 262 -3.82 9.13 -16.16
CA PHE A 262 -4.58 9.38 -14.92
C PHE A 262 -3.87 10.37 -13.99
N VAL A 263 -2.56 10.22 -13.79
CA VAL A 263 -1.77 11.09 -12.91
C VAL A 263 -1.60 12.49 -13.51
N GLN A 264 -1.46 12.61 -14.83
CA GLN A 264 -1.28 13.90 -15.50
C GLN A 264 -2.58 14.70 -15.69
N LYS A 265 -3.74 14.04 -15.70
CA LYS A 265 -5.06 14.69 -15.85
C LYS A 265 -5.69 15.18 -14.53
N GLY A 266 -5.17 14.73 -13.39
CA GLY A 266 -5.70 15.05 -12.04
C GLY A 266 -5.10 16.29 -11.42
#